data_AF-W8VQV9-F1
#
_entry.id   AF-W8VQV9-F1
#
_cell.length_a   1.000
_cell.length_b   1.000
_cell.length_c   1.000
_cell.angle_alpha   90.00
_cell.angle_beta   90.00
_cell.angle_gamma   90.00
#
_symmetry.space_group_name_H-M   'P 1'
#
loop_
_entity.id
_entity.type
_entity.pdbx_description
1 polymer ?
#
loop_
_entity_poly.entity_id
_entity_poly.type
_entity_poly.pdbx_seq_one_letter_code
_entity_poly.pdbx_strand_id
1 'polypeptide(L)' 'MAAQQRNPLLGGIFALLFIGFGAYRFFMYYTEQADMPTWQLILAGAFIVYGLFVGYTVLTQKKESDNE' A
#
# COMPACT_ATOMS: atom_id res chain seq x y z
N MET A 1 -26.50 -10.69 10.37
CA MET A 1 -25.32 -9.80 10.32
C MET A 1 -24.61 -10.13 9.03
N ALA A 2 -24.63 -9.22 8.05
CA ALA A 2 -24.05 -9.48 6.74
C ALA A 2 -22.55 -9.79 6.92
N ALA A 3 -22.17 -11.04 6.65
CA ALA A 3 -20.78 -11.40 6.49
C ALA A 3 -20.31 -10.70 5.21
N GLN A 4 -19.82 -9.47 5.37
CA GLN A 4 -19.21 -8.70 4.31
C GLN A 4 -17.94 -9.46 3.93
N GLN A 5 -18.08 -10.31 2.90
CA GLN A 5 -17.02 -11.08 2.30
C GLN A 5 -15.88 -10.11 2.02
N ARG A 6 -14.82 -10.18 2.84
CA ARG A 6 -13.69 -9.24 2.76
C ARG A 6 -12.96 -9.57 1.47
N ASN A 7 -13.33 -8.93 0.37
CA ASN A 7 -12.74 -9.22 -0.93
C ASN A 7 -11.21 -8.97 -0.87
N PRO A 8 -10.37 -10.02 -0.94
CA PRO A 8 -8.92 -9.85 -0.86
C PRO A 8 -8.37 -9.01 -2.02
N LEU A 9 -9.08 -9.01 -3.16
CA LEU A 9 -8.85 -8.11 -4.28
C LEU A 9 -8.89 -6.63 -3.90
N LEU A 10 -9.82 -6.23 -3.02
CA LEU A 10 -9.92 -4.85 -2.56
C LEU A 10 -8.66 -4.47 -1.76
N GLY A 11 -8.19 -5.37 -0.88
CA GLY A 11 -6.95 -5.19 -0.13
C GLY A 11 -5.72 -5.03 -1.01
N GLY A 12 -5.64 -5.81 -2.10
CA GLY A 12 -4.56 -5.69 -3.09
C GLY A 12 -4.58 -4.36 -3.86
N ILE A 13 -5.77 -3.86 -4.23
CA ILE A 13 -5.91 -2.55 -4.89
C ILE A 13 -5.48 -1.43 -3.94
N PHE A 14 -5.92 -1.48 -2.67
CA PHE A 14 -5.49 -0.49 -1.67
C PHE A 14 -3.98 -0.53 -1.42
N ALA A 15 -3.37 -1.72 -1.37
CA ALA A 15 -1.92 -1.87 -1.25
C ALA A 15 -1.17 -1.18 -2.41
N LEU A 16 -1.60 -1.42 -3.65
CA LEU A 16 -1.05 -0.78 -4.84
C LEU A 16 -1.19 0.75 -4.79
N LEU A 17 -2.35 1.25 -4.37
CA LEU A 17 -2.58 2.71 -4.22
C LEU A 17 -1.67 3.33 -3.16
N PHE A 18 -1.48 2.67 -2.02
CA PHE A 18 -0.59 3.18 -0.95
C PHE A 18 0.88 3.20 -1.38
N ILE A 19 1.35 2.14 -2.04
CA ILE A 19 2.71 2.08 -2.57
C ILE A 19 2.90 3.15 -3.65
N GLY A 20 1.95 3.25 -4.59
CA GLY A 20 2.00 4.23 -5.68
C GLY A 20 1.98 5.68 -5.19
N PHE A 21 1.11 5.99 -4.22
CA PHE A 21 1.03 7.33 -3.63
C PHE A 21 2.31 7.70 -2.89
N GLY A 22 2.86 6.81 -2.07
CA GLY A 22 4.12 7.05 -1.38
C GLY A 22 5.29 7.23 -2.35
N ALA A 23 5.39 6.37 -3.37
CA ALA A 23 6.43 6.46 -4.40
C ALA A 23 6.32 7.75 -5.21
N TYR A 24 5.10 8.16 -5.59
CA TYR A 24 4.86 9.43 -6.30
C TYR A 24 5.29 10.64 -5.45
N ARG A 25 4.98 10.63 -4.15
CA ARG A 25 5.44 11.67 -3.20
C ARG A 25 6.95 11.79 -3.15
N PHE A 26 7.67 10.66 -3.07
CA PHE A 26 9.13 10.66 -3.14
C PHE A 26 9.65 11.15 -4.49
N PHE A 27 9.03 10.72 -5.58
CA PHE A 27 9.41 11.15 -6.93
C PHE A 27 9.30 12.68 -7.09
N MET A 28 8.20 13.28 -6.64
CA MET A 28 7.99 14.72 -6.61
C MET A 28 9.06 15.44 -5.78
N TYR A 29 9.35 14.94 -4.58
CA TYR A 29 10.37 15.54 -3.71
C TYR A 29 11.77 15.54 -4.35
N TYR A 30 12.17 14.41 -4.94
CA TYR A 30 13.50 14.29 -5.55
C TYR A 30 13.63 14.93 -6.94
N THR A 31 12.55 14.97 -7.72
CA THR A 31 12.58 15.46 -9.11
C THR A 31 12.20 16.93 -9.20
N GLU A 32 11.15 17.35 -8.50
CA GLU A 32 10.59 18.70 -8.62
C GLU A 32 11.13 19.66 -7.55
N GLN A 33 12.05 19.20 -6.68
CA GLN A 33 12.55 19.95 -5.51
C GLN A 33 11.42 20.57 -4.70
N ALA A 34 10.28 19.87 -4.63
CA ALA A 34 9.14 20.32 -3.86
C ALA A 34 9.57 20.44 -2.39
N ASP A 35 9.37 21.62 -1.81
CA ASP A 35 9.72 21.90 -0.42
C ASP A 35 8.72 21.15 0.50
N MET A 36 8.98 19.85 0.69
CA MET A 36 8.17 18.99 1.53
C MET A 36 8.86 18.79 2.88
N PRO A 37 8.16 19.05 3.98
CA PRO A 37 8.74 18.86 5.30
C PRO A 37 9.00 17.38 5.57
N THR A 38 10.12 17.08 6.23
CA THR A 38 10.66 15.73 6.44
C THR A 38 9.65 14.74 7.05
N TRP A 39 8.76 15.21 7.92
CA TRP A 39 7.72 14.35 8.52
C TRP A 39 6.75 13.77 7.48
N GLN A 40 6.49 14.48 6.38
CA GLN A 40 5.65 13.97 5.30
C GLN A 40 6.36 12.88 4.49
N LEU A 41 7.68 12.98 4.32
CA LEU A 41 8.49 11.93 3.70
C LEU A 41 8.51 10.66 4.56
N ILE A 42 8.61 10.80 5.87
CA ILE A 42 8.53 9.67 6.81
C ILE A 42 7.16 8.99 6.70
N LEU A 43 6.07 9.75 6.64
CA LEU A 43 4.72 9.22 6.41
C LEU A 43 4.59 8.52 5.06
N ALA A 44 5.14 9.11 3.98
CA ALA A 44 5.15 8.48 2.67
C ALA A 44 5.89 7.13 2.69
N GLY A 45 7.03 7.06 3.39
CA GLY A 45 7.76 5.80 3.61
C GLY A 45 6.92 4.78 4.39
N ALA A 46 6.25 5.21 5.46
CA ALA A 46 5.36 4.36 6.25
C ALA A 46 4.19 3.81 5.41
N PHE A 47 3.60 4.62 4.53
CA PHE A 47 2.55 4.17 3.61
C PHE A 47 3.04 3.09 2.64
N ILE A 48 4.27 3.21 2.11
CA ILE A 48 4.86 2.19 1.25
C ILE A 48 5.05 0.88 2.02
N VAL A 49 5.64 0.93 3.21
CA VAL A 49 5.87 -0.26 4.05
C VAL A 49 4.55 -0.93 4.42
N TYR A 50 3.55 -0.15 4.80
CA TYR A 50 2.22 -0.67 5.12
C TYR A 50 1.52 -1.26 3.89
N GLY A 51 1.61 -0.60 2.73
CA GLY A 51 1.09 -1.13 1.48
C GLY A 51 1.76 -2.45 1.09
N LEU A 52 3.08 -2.57 1.25
CA LEU A 52 3.81 -3.83 1.04
C LEU A 52 3.37 -4.92 2.00
N PHE A 53 3.18 -4.59 3.28
CA PHE A 53 2.66 -5.53 4.28
C PHE A 53 1.28 -6.04 3.88
N VAL A 54 0.34 -5.14 3.58
CA VAL A 54 -1.02 -5.51 3.16
C VAL A 54 -0.98 -6.34 1.87
N GLY A 55 -0.16 -5.96 0.89
CA GLY A 55 0.03 -6.71 -0.34
C GLY A 55 0.55 -8.13 -0.09
N TYR A 56 1.52 -8.28 0.80
CA TYR A 56 2.05 -9.58 1.22
C TYR A 56 0.99 -10.44 1.93
N THR A 57 0.21 -9.85 2.84
CA THR A 57 -0.86 -10.56 3.55
C THR A 57 -1.95 -11.01 2.59
N VAL A 58 -2.32 -10.18 1.61
CA VAL A 58 -3.30 -10.53 0.57
C VAL A 58 -2.78 -11.64 -0.35
N LEU A 59 -1.51 -11.57 -0.79
CA LEU A 59 -0.89 -12.61 -1.60
C LEU A 59 -0.80 -13.95 -0.86
N THR A 60 -0.45 -13.90 0.43
CA THR A 60 -0.34 -15.10 1.28
C THR A 60 -1.71 -15.72 1.56
N GLN A 61 -2.74 -14.90 1.84
CA GLN A 61 -4.12 -15.38 2.00
C GLN A 61 -4.69 -15.99 0.72
N LYS A 62 -4.42 -15.40 -0.45
CA LYS A 62 -4.85 -15.98 -1.73
C LYS A 62 -4.17 -17.33 -2.00
N LYS A 63 -2.90 -17.49 -1.60
CA LYS A 63 -2.18 -18.75 -1.75
C LYS A 63 -2.78 -19.86 -0.88
N GLU A 64 -3.36 -19.53 0.27
CA GLU A 64 -4.02 -20.49 1.14
C GLU A 64 -5.38 -20.94 0.56
N SER A 65 -6.17 -20.03 -0.02
CA SER A 65 -7.48 -20.36 -0.64
C SER A 65 -7.41 -21.16 -1.94
N ASP A 66 -6.25 -21.21 -2.61
CA ASP A 66 -6.05 -21.89 -3.89
C ASP A 66 -5.54 -23.34 -3.71
N ASN A 67 -5.23 -23.75 -2.47
CA ASN A 67 -4.76 -25.10 -2.11
C ASN A 67 -5.83 -25.97 -1.41
N GLU A 68 -7.08 -25.52 -1.40
CA GLU A 68 -8.26 -26.24 -0.87
C GLU A 68 -9.19 -26.67 -2.01
#